data_AF-A0A673IS25-F1
#
_entry.id   AF-A0A673IS25-F1
#
_cell.length_a   1.000
_cell.length_b   1.000
_cell.length_c   1.000
_cell.angle_alpha   90.00
_cell.angle_beta   90.00
_cell.angle_gamma   90.00
#
_symmetry.space_group_name_H-M   'P 1'
#
loop_
_entity.id
_entity.type
_entity.pdbx_description
1 polymer ?
#
loop_
_entity_poly.entity_id
_entity_poly.type
_entity_poly.pdbx_seq_one_letter_code
_entity_poly.pdbx_strand_id
1 'polypeptide(L)'
;MASDASHMLEAALEQMDDIIAGSKAAVGFSNGLYDLGSPVSVGPLPVLKLAEELRLALELQAGDKDRNSLRSQLPCTTAQTLTEWLEKGPVNLQCSSNNETYQERLARLEGDKESLVLQVSVLTDQVEAQGENIRDLESSLEEHHHKLISTEEMLQQELLSRTSLETQKLELMDEVSYLKLKLVGMEEEHNHIDEQEQHHKAENVVNLISELQEQMCKFQEEISNRIQEQRALESLGDSGTREALDQSPDVGLGASDAEECSCCCRSGGENALLQELRLLKSKVEELEGEKSQYERKLKATKTEIAKLQQLLATKNAEIECLQNQLLSRGTINNDITERDQELQRLKTGMETLIAANNEKVSQHLCTLHLLTGPKSAGSS
;
A
#
# COMPACT_ATOMS: atom_id res chain seq x y z
N MET A 1 5.68 -23.79 13.96
CA MET A 1 6.34 -24.05 12.66
C MET A 1 6.96 -22.79 12.02
N ALA A 2 7.08 -21.65 12.72
CA ALA A 2 7.67 -20.41 12.19
C ALA A 2 9.15 -20.19 12.58
N SER A 3 9.79 -21.16 13.25
CA SER A 3 11.14 -21.00 13.81
C SER A 3 12.26 -21.27 12.82
N ASP A 4 12.07 -22.22 11.89
CA ASP A 4 13.14 -22.64 10.97
C ASP A 4 13.48 -21.56 9.95
N ALA A 5 12.48 -20.85 9.43
CA ALA A 5 12.70 -19.79 8.45
C ALA A 5 13.43 -18.59 9.07
N SER A 6 13.12 -18.25 10.34
CA SER A 6 13.80 -17.17 11.06
C SER A 6 15.25 -17.54 11.38
N HIS A 7 15.50 -18.78 11.81
CA HIS A 7 16.85 -19.25 12.12
C HIS A 7 17.73 -19.37 10.87
N MET A 8 17.15 -19.74 9.72
CA MET A 8 17.87 -19.73 8.44
C MET A 8 18.24 -18.33 7.98
N LEU A 9 17.38 -17.34 8.20
CA LEU A 9 17.66 -15.94 7.85
C LEU A 9 18.77 -15.37 8.75
N GLU A 10 18.70 -15.65 10.04
CA GLU A 10 19.71 -15.22 11.03
C GLU A 10 21.10 -15.80 10.72
N ALA A 11 21.18 -17.10 10.41
CA ALA A 11 22.44 -17.75 10.02
C ALA A 11 23.00 -17.24 8.68
N ALA A 12 22.13 -16.84 7.75
CA ALA A 12 22.55 -16.26 6.47
C ALA A 12 23.12 -14.84 6.65
N LEU A 13 22.52 -14.04 7.53
CA LEU A 13 23.02 -12.70 7.84
C LEU A 13 24.37 -12.75 8.59
N GLU A 14 24.53 -13.69 9.52
CA GLU A 14 25.80 -13.91 10.22
C GLU A 14 26.92 -14.34 9.26
N GLN A 15 26.60 -15.16 8.24
CA GLN A 15 27.57 -15.49 7.18
C GLN A 15 27.97 -14.29 6.31
N MET A 16 27.07 -13.33 6.08
CA MET A 16 27.41 -12.13 5.32
C MET A 16 28.32 -11.20 6.12
N ASP A 17 28.08 -11.08 7.43
CA ASP A 17 28.96 -10.31 8.33
C ASP A 17 30.36 -10.93 8.42
N ASP A 18 30.48 -12.26 8.48
CA ASP A 18 31.78 -12.96 8.45
C ASP A 18 32.58 -12.72 7.15
N ILE A 19 31.88 -12.56 6.02
CA ILE A 19 32.49 -12.25 4.71
C ILE A 19 32.95 -10.79 4.67
N ILE A 20 32.14 -9.86 5.16
CA ILE A 20 32.49 -8.43 5.23
C ILE A 20 33.63 -8.19 6.23
N ALA A 21 33.64 -8.91 7.35
CA ALA A 21 34.70 -8.87 8.36
C ALA A 21 35.99 -9.60 7.93
N GLY A 22 36.01 -10.22 6.75
CA GLY A 22 37.19 -10.91 6.21
C GLY A 22 37.57 -12.20 6.95
N SER A 23 36.70 -12.74 7.80
CA SER A 23 37.00 -13.88 8.67
C SER A 23 36.86 -15.23 7.98
N LYS A 24 36.29 -15.29 6.77
CA LYS A 24 35.97 -16.57 6.08
C LYS A 24 36.34 -16.65 4.60
N ALA A 25 37.41 -15.99 4.19
CA ALA A 25 38.01 -16.20 2.87
C ALA A 25 38.92 -17.46 2.87
N ALA A 26 38.37 -18.64 3.18
CA ALA A 26 39.12 -19.90 3.05
C ALA A 26 38.25 -21.17 2.97
N VAL A 27 37.04 -21.15 2.41
CA VAL A 27 36.37 -22.42 2.05
C VAL A 27 35.65 -22.29 0.71
N GLY A 28 36.38 -22.67 -0.33
CA GLY A 28 35.89 -23.64 -1.31
C GLY A 28 35.07 -23.11 -2.48
N PHE A 29 35.74 -22.59 -3.50
CA PHE A 29 35.47 -22.94 -4.90
C PHE A 29 36.72 -22.74 -5.75
N SER A 30 37.53 -23.79 -5.86
CA SER A 30 38.49 -23.92 -6.97
C SER A 30 38.72 -25.39 -7.25
N ASN A 31 38.25 -25.79 -8.44
CA ASN A 31 38.52 -27.05 -9.11
C ASN A 31 40.01 -27.38 -9.10
N GLY A 32 40.28 -28.68 -9.02
CA GLY A 32 41.60 -29.24 -8.73
C GLY A 32 42.69 -28.87 -9.72
N LEU A 33 43.85 -28.52 -9.16
CA LEU A 33 45.15 -28.70 -9.79
C LEU A 33 46.25 -28.69 -8.72
N TYR A 34 46.71 -29.89 -8.38
CA TYR A 34 47.94 -30.27 -7.66
C TYR A 34 48.33 -29.51 -6.39
N ASP A 35 48.03 -30.16 -5.25
CA ASP A 35 48.67 -29.97 -3.96
C ASP A 35 50.12 -30.47 -4.01
N LEU A 36 51.08 -29.55 -4.00
CA LEU A 36 52.45 -29.80 -3.55
C LEU A 36 52.68 -28.90 -2.34
N GLY A 37 52.60 -29.50 -1.16
CA GLY A 37 52.91 -28.86 0.10
C GLY A 37 54.29 -28.21 0.10
N SER A 38 54.33 -26.90 0.31
CA SER A 38 55.45 -26.18 0.90
C SER A 38 54.98 -24.77 1.30
N PRO A 39 55.28 -24.29 2.52
CA PRO A 39 54.86 -22.97 2.94
C PRO A 39 55.65 -21.92 2.15
N VAL A 40 54.98 -21.26 1.21
CA VAL A 40 55.50 -20.06 0.55
C VAL A 40 55.52 -18.93 1.58
N SER A 41 56.68 -18.78 2.25
CA SER A 41 57.04 -17.56 2.94
C SER A 41 57.33 -16.49 1.89
N VAL A 42 56.37 -15.58 1.74
CA VAL A 42 56.49 -14.33 1.00
C VAL A 42 57.57 -13.47 1.65
N GLY A 43 58.71 -13.34 0.98
CA GLY A 43 59.77 -12.40 1.30
C GLY A 43 60.80 -12.37 0.18
N PRO A 44 61.43 -11.22 -0.14
CA PRO A 44 62.56 -11.21 -1.07
C PRO A 44 63.59 -12.20 -0.51
N LEU A 45 64.02 -13.16 -1.35
CA LEU A 45 64.99 -14.19 -1.02
C LEU A 45 66.04 -13.60 -0.05
N PRO A 46 66.26 -14.17 1.15
CA PRO A 46 67.15 -13.59 2.16
C PRO A 46 68.51 -13.17 1.58
N VAL A 47 68.99 -13.92 0.59
CA VAL A 47 70.21 -13.65 -0.19
C VAL A 47 70.17 -12.29 -0.93
N LEU A 48 69.05 -11.90 -1.54
CA LEU A 48 68.92 -10.62 -2.23
C LEU A 48 68.90 -9.44 -1.24
N LYS A 49 68.21 -9.60 -0.11
CA LYS A 49 68.18 -8.60 0.94
C LYS A 49 69.57 -8.41 1.58
N LEU A 50 70.25 -9.52 1.90
CA LEU A 50 71.63 -9.49 2.40
C LEU A 50 72.60 -8.89 1.36
N ALA A 51 72.41 -9.15 0.07
CA ALA A 51 73.22 -8.55 -0.98
C ALA A 51 73.03 -7.03 -1.09
N GLU A 52 71.78 -6.55 -0.90
CA GLU A 52 71.45 -5.13 -0.92
C GLU A 52 71.96 -4.39 0.34
N GLU A 53 71.85 -5.02 1.52
CA GLU A 53 72.46 -4.52 2.76
C GLU A 53 73.99 -4.43 2.65
N LEU A 54 74.64 -5.43 2.03
CA LEU A 54 76.09 -5.46 1.82
C LEU A 54 76.53 -4.41 0.77
N ARG A 55 75.72 -4.17 -0.26
CA ARG A 55 75.93 -3.09 -1.23
C ARG A 55 75.87 -1.71 -0.56
N LEU A 56 74.83 -1.46 0.23
CA LEU A 56 74.65 -0.20 0.96
C LEU A 56 75.78 0.04 1.97
N ALA A 57 76.19 -0.98 2.72
CA ALA A 57 77.30 -0.91 3.65
C ALA A 57 78.64 -0.60 2.97
N LEU A 58 78.83 -1.07 1.73
CA LEU A 58 80.01 -0.74 0.91
C LEU A 58 79.92 0.66 0.27
N GLU A 59 78.73 1.14 -0.11
CA GLU A 59 78.51 2.49 -0.68
C GLU A 59 78.70 3.60 0.38
N LEU A 60 78.39 3.32 1.65
CA LEU A 60 78.56 4.27 2.77
C LEU A 60 80.02 4.43 3.24
N GLN A 61 80.95 3.59 2.80
CA GLN A 61 82.38 3.75 3.13
C GLN A 61 83.08 4.70 2.15
N ALA A 62 83.45 5.88 2.63
CA ALA A 62 84.01 6.98 1.83
C ALA A 62 85.52 6.89 1.53
N GLY A 63 86.21 5.78 1.87
CA GLY A 63 87.65 5.62 1.74
C GLY A 63 88.09 4.37 0.94
N ASP A 64 88.96 4.55 -0.05
CA ASP A 64 89.48 3.45 -0.89
C ASP A 64 90.37 2.46 -0.10
N LYS A 65 90.99 2.93 1.00
CA LYS A 65 91.81 2.10 1.90
C LYS A 65 90.97 1.12 2.72
N ASP A 66 89.78 1.54 3.18
CA ASP A 66 88.90 0.71 4.02
C ASP A 66 88.17 -0.35 3.18
N ARG A 67 87.84 -0.01 1.93
CA ARG A 67 87.30 -0.96 0.93
C ARG A 67 88.28 -2.09 0.62
N ASN A 68 89.58 -1.79 0.50
CA ASN A 68 90.60 -2.80 0.25
C ASN A 68 90.89 -3.66 1.49
N SER A 69 90.75 -3.11 2.70
CA SER A 69 90.79 -3.89 3.94
C SER A 69 89.59 -4.84 4.06
N LEU A 70 88.37 -4.41 3.71
CA LEU A 70 87.18 -5.29 3.63
C LEU A 70 87.35 -6.40 2.57
N ARG A 71 87.88 -6.06 1.38
CA ARG A 71 88.18 -7.06 0.33
C ARG A 71 89.19 -8.11 0.80
N SER A 72 90.17 -7.71 1.63
CA SER A 72 91.14 -8.65 2.21
C SER A 72 90.57 -9.55 3.30
N GLN A 73 89.39 -9.20 3.86
CA GLN A 73 88.65 -10.02 4.82
C GLN A 73 87.71 -11.02 4.15
N LEU A 74 87.39 -10.84 2.86
CA LEU A 74 86.66 -11.83 2.08
C LEU A 74 87.59 -13.00 1.70
N PRO A 75 87.22 -14.25 2.03
CA PRO A 75 87.94 -15.41 1.52
C PRO A 75 88.05 -15.36 -0.01
N CYS A 76 89.26 -15.60 -0.54
CA CYS A 76 89.51 -15.52 -1.99
C CYS A 76 88.58 -16.42 -2.81
N THR A 77 88.15 -17.54 -2.22
CA THR A 77 87.18 -18.47 -2.82
C THR A 77 85.83 -17.80 -3.06
N THR A 78 85.28 -17.08 -2.07
CA THR A 78 84.00 -16.37 -2.21
C THR A 78 84.07 -15.25 -3.24
N ALA A 79 85.17 -14.48 -3.25
CA ALA A 79 85.38 -13.45 -4.26
C ALA A 79 85.46 -14.04 -5.68
N GLN A 80 86.18 -15.15 -5.86
CA GLN A 80 86.26 -15.86 -7.14
C GLN A 80 84.90 -16.42 -7.57
N THR A 81 84.13 -17.03 -6.67
CA THR A 81 82.79 -17.55 -6.99
C THR A 81 81.82 -16.44 -7.39
N LEU A 82 81.87 -15.29 -6.71
CA LEU A 82 81.04 -14.13 -7.08
C LEU A 82 81.48 -13.52 -8.42
N THR A 83 82.78 -13.46 -8.67
CA THR A 83 83.32 -12.95 -9.95
C THR A 83 82.95 -13.89 -11.10
N GLU A 84 83.08 -15.21 -10.89
CA GLU A 84 82.68 -16.22 -11.86
C GLU A 84 81.17 -16.24 -12.09
N TRP A 85 80.36 -15.97 -11.06
CA TRP A 85 78.91 -15.85 -11.16
C TRP A 85 78.49 -14.58 -11.92
N LEU A 86 79.20 -13.47 -11.72
CA LEU A 86 78.99 -12.21 -12.46
C LEU A 86 79.48 -12.28 -13.91
N GLU A 87 80.64 -12.92 -14.16
CA GLU A 87 81.18 -13.14 -15.50
C GLU A 87 80.35 -14.14 -16.31
N LYS A 88 79.78 -15.17 -15.66
CA LYS A 88 78.79 -16.09 -16.25
C LYS A 88 77.37 -15.55 -16.17
N GLY A 89 77.18 -14.25 -16.38
CA GLY A 89 75.90 -13.51 -16.27
C GLY A 89 74.68 -14.26 -16.83
N PRO A 90 73.46 -13.91 -16.38
CA PRO A 90 72.36 -14.81 -16.05
C PRO A 90 72.03 -15.79 -17.18
N VAL A 91 72.74 -16.91 -17.23
CA VAL A 91 72.33 -18.05 -18.03
C VAL A 91 71.24 -18.74 -17.22
N ASN A 92 70.04 -18.78 -17.80
CA ASN A 92 68.87 -19.55 -17.37
C ASN A 92 67.80 -18.78 -16.59
N LEU A 93 67.17 -17.79 -17.23
CA LEU A 93 65.70 -17.76 -17.21
C LEU A 93 65.23 -18.60 -18.39
N GLN A 94 64.56 -19.71 -18.11
CA GLN A 94 63.69 -20.40 -19.06
C GLN A 94 62.64 -19.39 -19.55
N CYS A 95 62.93 -18.71 -20.65
CA CYS A 95 61.94 -18.02 -21.46
C CYS A 95 61.76 -18.87 -22.71
N SER A 96 60.54 -19.38 -22.86
CA SER A 96 59.99 -20.09 -24.02
C SER A 96 60.66 -19.71 -25.35
N SER A 97 61.26 -20.72 -26.00
CA SER A 97 61.55 -20.96 -27.43
C SER A 97 61.59 -19.88 -28.52
N ASN A 98 61.39 -18.59 -28.28
CA ASN A 98 61.21 -17.61 -29.34
C ASN A 98 62.22 -16.47 -29.16
N ASN A 99 63.14 -16.35 -30.11
CA ASN A 99 64.10 -15.23 -30.22
C ASN A 99 63.34 -13.94 -30.59
N GLU A 100 62.52 -13.45 -29.68
CA GLU A 100 61.72 -12.25 -29.88
C GLU A 100 62.56 -11.03 -29.53
N THR A 101 62.59 -10.06 -30.44
CA THR A 101 63.37 -8.85 -30.28
C THR A 101 62.76 -8.00 -29.16
N TYR A 102 63.55 -7.33 -28.33
CA TYR A 102 63.04 -6.48 -27.23
C TYR A 102 61.94 -5.51 -27.68
N GLN A 103 62.05 -5.02 -28.92
CA GLN A 103 61.09 -4.10 -29.52
C GLN A 103 59.75 -4.78 -29.87
N GLU A 104 59.74 -6.04 -30.29
CA GLU A 104 58.51 -6.81 -30.52
C GLU A 104 57.81 -7.16 -29.20
N ARG A 105 58.59 -7.49 -28.16
CA ARG A 105 58.05 -7.72 -26.81
C ARG A 105 57.40 -6.46 -26.24
N LEU A 106 58.04 -5.30 -26.42
CA LEU A 106 57.49 -3.99 -26.03
C LEU A 106 56.20 -3.70 -26.79
N ALA A 107 56.19 -3.82 -28.12
CA ALA A 107 55.01 -3.56 -28.93
C ALA A 107 53.83 -4.46 -28.56
N ARG A 108 54.07 -5.75 -28.26
CA ARG A 108 53.01 -6.66 -27.79
C ARG A 108 52.50 -6.28 -26.41
N LEU A 109 53.38 -5.95 -25.47
CA LEU A 109 52.98 -5.50 -24.12
C LEU A 109 52.23 -4.16 -24.16
N GLU A 110 52.59 -3.25 -25.07
CA GLU A 110 51.87 -2.00 -25.31
C GLU A 110 50.46 -2.29 -25.86
N GLY A 111 50.33 -3.21 -26.82
CA GLY A 111 49.02 -3.67 -27.31
C GLY A 111 48.17 -4.35 -26.22
N ASP A 112 48.78 -5.22 -25.40
CA ASP A 112 48.10 -5.88 -24.28
C ASP A 112 47.64 -4.84 -23.23
N LYS A 113 48.47 -3.82 -22.95
CA LYS A 113 48.11 -2.69 -22.08
C LYS A 113 46.92 -1.92 -22.65
N GLU A 114 46.93 -1.57 -23.94
CA GLU A 114 45.82 -0.85 -24.58
C GLU A 114 44.52 -1.67 -24.55
N SER A 115 44.61 -2.99 -24.80
CA SER A 115 43.49 -3.92 -24.67
C SER A 115 42.93 -3.97 -23.24
N LEU A 116 43.81 -4.06 -22.23
CA LEU A 116 43.44 -4.02 -20.82
C LEU A 116 42.79 -2.69 -20.43
N VAL A 117 43.31 -1.57 -20.92
CA VAL A 117 42.72 -0.24 -20.69
C VAL A 117 41.30 -0.19 -21.24
N LEU A 118 41.08 -0.69 -22.46
CA LEU A 118 39.74 -0.74 -23.04
C LEU A 118 38.81 -1.64 -22.21
N GLN A 119 39.27 -2.80 -21.76
CA GLN A 119 38.49 -3.69 -20.89
C GLN A 119 38.11 -3.03 -19.57
N VAL A 120 39.06 -2.32 -18.95
CA VAL A 120 38.81 -1.55 -17.72
C VAL A 120 37.81 -0.42 -17.97
N SER A 121 37.91 0.29 -19.11
CA SER A 121 36.92 1.32 -19.48
C SER A 121 35.52 0.72 -19.64
N VAL A 122 35.35 -0.38 -20.38
CA VAL A 122 34.04 -1.02 -20.55
C VAL A 122 33.46 -1.48 -19.22
N LEU A 123 34.27 -2.09 -18.35
CA LEU A 123 33.82 -2.50 -17.02
C LEU A 123 33.47 -1.29 -16.14
N THR A 124 34.19 -0.18 -16.28
CA THR A 124 33.90 1.06 -15.54
C THR A 124 32.54 1.62 -15.96
N ASP A 125 32.29 1.76 -17.27
CA ASP A 125 31.00 2.23 -17.80
C ASP A 125 29.86 1.30 -17.37
N GLN A 126 30.11 -0.01 -17.34
CA GLN A 126 29.11 -0.99 -16.92
C GLN A 126 28.78 -0.90 -15.43
N VAL A 127 29.77 -0.68 -14.56
CA VAL A 127 29.56 -0.45 -13.12
C VAL A 127 28.84 0.88 -12.90
N GLU A 128 29.17 1.92 -13.66
CA GLU A 128 28.50 3.22 -13.59
C GLU A 128 27.02 3.12 -13.99
N ALA A 129 26.72 2.46 -15.11
CA ALA A 129 25.35 2.23 -15.56
C ALA A 129 24.55 1.34 -14.58
N GLN A 130 25.19 0.34 -13.97
CA GLN A 130 24.56 -0.43 -12.89
C GLN A 130 24.30 0.44 -11.66
N GLY A 131 25.21 1.33 -11.31
CA GLY A 131 25.04 2.29 -10.22
C GLY A 131 23.88 3.27 -10.47
N GLU A 132 23.69 3.72 -11.71
CA GLU A 132 22.52 4.52 -12.12
C GLU A 132 21.21 3.75 -11.95
N ASN A 133 21.16 2.51 -12.46
CA ASN A 133 19.96 1.68 -12.33
C ASN A 133 19.60 1.38 -10.87
N ILE A 134 20.60 1.20 -9.99
CA ILE A 134 20.35 1.06 -8.54
C ILE A 134 19.72 2.33 -7.97
N ARG A 135 20.28 3.51 -8.28
CA ARG A 135 19.73 4.80 -7.81
C ARG A 135 18.30 5.03 -8.29
N ASP A 136 17.99 4.69 -9.53
CA ASP A 136 16.63 4.82 -10.07
C ASP A 136 15.65 3.89 -9.36
N LEU A 137 16.05 2.65 -9.08
CA LEU A 137 15.24 1.69 -8.32
C LEU A 137 15.03 2.14 -6.86
N GLU A 138 16.06 2.67 -6.22
CA GLU A 138 15.98 3.25 -4.86
C GLU A 138 15.00 4.43 -4.84
N SER A 139 15.12 5.37 -5.78
CA SER A 139 14.20 6.50 -5.89
C SER A 139 12.75 6.07 -6.15
N SER A 140 12.54 5.06 -6.99
CA SER A 140 11.21 4.51 -7.25
C SER A 140 10.63 3.84 -6.00
N LEU A 141 11.45 3.08 -5.26
CA LEU A 141 11.06 2.45 -4.01
C LEU A 141 10.65 3.48 -2.95
N GLU A 142 11.42 4.56 -2.80
CA GLU A 142 11.10 5.67 -1.90
C GLU A 142 9.78 6.35 -2.27
N GLU A 143 9.53 6.60 -3.56
CA GLU A 143 8.28 7.19 -4.03
C GLU A 143 7.08 6.27 -3.72
N HIS A 144 7.22 4.96 -3.93
CA HIS A 144 6.21 3.98 -3.56
C HIS A 144 5.98 3.91 -2.06
N HIS A 145 7.04 4.00 -1.26
CA HIS A 145 6.94 4.05 0.20
C HIS A 145 6.18 5.29 0.68
N HIS A 146 6.48 6.47 0.10
CA HIS A 146 5.77 7.69 0.42
C HIS A 146 4.29 7.63 0.04
N LYS A 147 3.95 7.06 -1.13
CA LYS A 147 2.56 6.81 -1.54
C LYS A 147 1.85 5.89 -0.58
N LEU A 148 2.49 4.81 -0.14
CA LEU A 148 1.93 3.87 0.83
C LEU A 148 1.55 4.61 2.13
N ILE A 149 2.49 5.36 2.70
CA ILE A 149 2.26 6.16 3.92
C ILE A 149 1.10 7.14 3.72
N SER A 150 1.08 7.89 2.63
CA SER A 150 0.01 8.86 2.34
C SER A 150 -1.37 8.19 2.24
N THR A 151 -1.46 7.02 1.59
CA THR A 151 -2.72 6.26 1.51
C THR A 151 -3.15 5.66 2.85
N GLU A 152 -2.18 5.27 3.68
CA GLU A 152 -2.43 4.77 5.04
C GLU A 152 -2.97 5.88 5.94
N GLU A 153 -2.36 7.07 5.91
CA GLU A 153 -2.84 8.25 6.65
C GLU A 153 -4.27 8.63 6.24
N MET A 154 -4.57 8.62 4.93
CA MET A 154 -5.92 8.88 4.42
C MET A 154 -6.92 7.85 4.93
N LEU A 155 -6.57 6.57 4.93
CA LEU A 155 -7.43 5.49 5.40
C LEU A 155 -7.67 5.57 6.91
N GLN A 156 -6.64 5.91 7.70
CA GLN A 156 -6.78 6.15 9.14
C GLN A 156 -7.75 7.31 9.41
N GLN A 157 -7.63 8.41 8.67
CA GLN A 157 -8.53 9.55 8.80
C GLN A 157 -9.98 9.19 8.43
N GLU A 158 -10.18 8.43 7.36
CA GLU A 158 -11.51 7.95 6.96
C GLU A 158 -12.12 7.01 8.01
N LEU A 159 -11.31 6.13 8.61
CA LEU A 159 -11.77 5.25 9.68
C LEU A 159 -12.23 6.04 10.91
N LEU A 160 -11.47 7.07 11.32
CA LEU A 160 -11.87 7.95 12.43
C LEU A 160 -13.16 8.70 12.13
N SER A 161 -13.27 9.27 10.93
CA SER A 161 -14.48 9.95 10.45
C SER A 161 -15.70 9.01 10.44
N ARG A 162 -15.53 7.80 9.91
CA ARG A 162 -16.58 6.78 9.85
C ARG A 162 -17.03 6.35 11.24
N THR A 163 -16.10 6.12 12.16
CA THR A 163 -16.44 5.78 13.56
C THR A 163 -17.23 6.91 14.21
N SER A 164 -16.80 8.17 14.05
CA SER A 164 -17.52 9.33 14.59
C SER A 164 -18.94 9.46 14.04
N LEU A 165 -19.12 9.25 12.73
CA LEU A 165 -20.44 9.30 12.09
C LEU A 165 -21.35 8.16 12.53
N GLU A 166 -20.82 6.95 12.71
CA GLU A 166 -21.61 5.83 13.21
C GLU A 166 -22.05 6.05 14.66
N THR A 167 -21.17 6.62 15.50
CA THR A 167 -21.54 7.04 16.86
C THR A 167 -22.69 8.06 16.83
N GLN A 168 -22.57 9.13 16.04
CA GLN A 168 -23.62 10.15 15.94
C GLN A 168 -24.96 9.56 15.42
N LYS A 169 -24.89 8.63 14.47
CA LYS A 169 -26.08 7.94 13.95
C LYS A 169 -26.76 7.10 15.05
N LEU A 170 -25.99 6.40 15.88
CA LEU A 170 -26.54 5.63 17.00
C LEU A 170 -27.18 6.55 18.05
N GLU A 171 -26.56 7.68 18.37
CA GLU A 171 -27.13 8.70 19.27
C GLU A 171 -28.46 9.26 18.74
N LEU A 172 -28.53 9.58 17.44
CA LEU A 172 -29.77 10.03 16.81
C LEU A 172 -30.85 8.93 16.80
N MET A 173 -30.45 7.67 16.62
CA MET A 173 -31.38 6.54 16.67
C MET A 173 -31.96 6.36 18.07
N ASP A 174 -31.16 6.58 19.11
CA ASP A 174 -31.60 6.59 20.50
C ASP A 174 -32.58 7.75 20.77
N GLU A 175 -32.26 8.97 20.34
CA GLU A 175 -33.14 10.14 20.48
C GLU A 175 -34.48 9.94 19.75
N VAL A 176 -34.47 9.41 18.52
CA VAL A 176 -35.69 9.07 17.79
C VAL A 176 -36.52 8.02 18.54
N SER A 177 -35.86 7.04 19.16
CA SER A 177 -36.53 6.01 19.95
C SER A 177 -37.14 6.60 21.22
N TYR A 178 -36.43 7.49 21.90
CA TYR A 178 -36.91 8.24 23.05
C TYR A 178 -38.13 9.11 22.70
N LEU A 179 -38.05 9.89 21.63
CA LEU A 179 -39.15 10.74 21.17
C LEU A 179 -40.38 9.92 20.76
N LYS A 180 -40.20 8.75 20.13
CA LYS A 180 -41.30 7.83 19.84
C LYS A 180 -41.98 7.33 21.11
N LEU A 181 -41.20 6.92 22.12
CA LEU A 181 -41.76 6.47 23.40
C LEU A 181 -42.51 7.61 24.11
N LYS A 182 -41.97 8.82 24.07
CA LYS A 182 -42.63 10.01 24.63
C LYS A 182 -43.92 10.35 23.89
N LEU A 183 -43.94 10.25 22.57
CA LEU A 183 -45.14 10.48 21.75
C LEU A 183 -46.24 9.47 22.11
N VAL A 184 -45.89 8.18 22.19
CA VAL A 184 -46.83 7.12 22.60
C VAL A 184 -47.38 7.41 24.00
N GLY A 185 -46.52 7.77 24.96
CA GLY A 185 -46.97 8.11 26.31
C GLY A 185 -47.92 9.31 26.36
N MET A 186 -47.68 10.33 25.54
CA MET A 186 -48.60 11.48 25.43
C MET A 186 -49.93 11.11 24.75
N GLU A 187 -49.91 10.21 23.76
CA GLU A 187 -51.11 9.73 23.08
C GLU A 187 -51.98 8.87 24.03
N GLU A 188 -51.36 8.03 24.86
CA GLU A 188 -52.04 7.28 25.92
C GLU A 188 -52.68 8.21 26.96
N GLU A 189 -51.95 9.22 27.44
CA GLU A 189 -52.49 10.20 28.39
C GLU A 189 -53.66 11.00 27.79
N HIS A 190 -53.55 11.39 26.51
CA HIS A 190 -54.63 12.07 25.81
C HIS A 190 -55.89 11.20 25.69
N ASN A 191 -55.75 9.93 25.30
CA ASN A 191 -56.86 9.00 25.21
C ASN A 191 -57.53 8.78 26.58
N HIS A 192 -56.75 8.67 27.66
CA HIS A 192 -57.30 8.55 29.01
C HIS A 192 -58.11 9.78 29.43
N ILE A 193 -57.66 11.00 29.08
CA ILE A 193 -58.41 12.22 29.35
C ILE A 193 -59.72 12.25 28.56
N ASP A 194 -59.69 11.88 27.27
CA ASP A 194 -60.88 11.86 26.42
C ASP A 194 -61.91 10.80 26.89
N GLU A 195 -61.44 9.60 27.25
CA GLU A 195 -62.27 8.56 27.86
C GLU A 195 -62.91 9.03 29.17
N GLN A 196 -62.13 9.70 30.03
CA GLN A 196 -62.62 10.23 31.31
C GLN A 196 -63.65 11.35 31.11
N GLU A 197 -63.43 12.24 30.14
CA GLU A 197 -64.42 13.25 29.77
C GLU A 197 -65.70 12.62 29.23
N GLN A 198 -65.58 11.61 28.36
CA GLN A 198 -66.74 10.92 27.80
C GLN A 198 -67.51 10.16 28.88
N HIS A 199 -66.80 9.52 29.82
CA HIS A 199 -67.40 8.90 31.00
C HIS A 199 -68.15 9.94 31.85
N HIS A 200 -67.53 11.09 32.12
CA HIS A 200 -68.19 12.14 32.91
C HIS A 200 -69.42 12.72 32.19
N LYS A 201 -69.36 12.92 30.86
CA LYS A 201 -70.50 13.30 30.03
C LYS A 201 -71.61 12.25 30.11
N ALA A 202 -71.26 10.96 30.00
CA ALA A 202 -72.23 9.85 30.12
C ALA A 202 -72.86 9.79 31.52
N GLU A 203 -72.06 9.95 32.58
CA GLU A 203 -72.52 10.01 33.97
C GLU A 203 -73.51 11.16 34.19
N ASN A 204 -73.22 12.35 33.66
CA ASN A 204 -74.12 13.49 33.73
C ASN A 204 -75.46 13.23 33.03
N VAL A 205 -75.44 12.55 31.86
CA VAL A 205 -76.66 12.14 31.17
C VAL A 205 -77.46 11.12 31.98
N VAL A 206 -76.79 10.12 32.58
CA VAL A 206 -77.45 9.13 33.44
C VAL A 206 -78.10 9.81 34.65
N ASN A 207 -77.39 10.72 35.32
CA ASN A 207 -77.91 11.48 36.45
C ASN A 207 -79.16 12.29 36.06
N LEU A 208 -79.12 12.98 34.90
CA LEU A 208 -80.28 13.71 34.38
C LEU A 208 -81.47 12.80 34.08
N ILE A 209 -81.22 11.62 33.49
CA ILE A 209 -82.27 10.63 33.24
C ILE A 209 -82.88 10.17 34.56
N SER A 210 -82.07 9.88 35.59
CA SER A 210 -82.57 9.50 36.92
C SER A 210 -83.43 10.59 37.55
N GLU A 211 -83.03 11.86 37.45
CA GLU A 211 -83.82 12.99 37.96
C GLU A 211 -85.16 13.15 37.21
N LEU A 212 -85.14 13.06 35.87
CA LEU A 212 -86.37 13.10 35.07
C LEU A 212 -87.29 11.91 35.36
N GLN A 213 -86.73 10.70 35.57
CA GLN A 213 -87.50 9.53 35.98
C GLN A 213 -88.15 9.73 37.35
N GLU A 214 -87.44 10.32 38.31
CA GLU A 214 -88.01 10.64 39.62
C GLU A 214 -89.16 11.66 39.51
N GLN A 215 -88.99 12.71 38.70
CA GLN A 215 -90.05 13.68 38.42
C GLN A 215 -91.26 13.01 37.77
N MET A 216 -91.05 12.12 36.79
CA MET A 216 -92.13 11.35 36.17
C MET A 216 -92.87 10.48 37.18
N CYS A 217 -92.16 9.79 38.09
CA CYS A 217 -92.79 8.99 39.14
C CYS A 217 -93.65 9.85 40.07
N LYS A 218 -93.14 11.01 40.50
CA LYS A 218 -93.90 11.98 41.32
C LYS A 218 -95.16 12.46 40.60
N PHE A 219 -95.06 12.82 39.32
CA PHE A 219 -96.22 13.22 38.52
C PHE A 219 -97.23 12.08 38.36
N GLN A 220 -96.76 10.85 38.13
CA GLN A 220 -97.63 9.68 37.99
C GLN A 220 -98.36 9.36 39.30
N GLU A 221 -97.70 9.52 40.44
CA GLU A 221 -98.29 9.41 41.77
C GLU A 221 -99.32 10.52 42.01
N GLU A 222 -99.00 11.78 41.66
CA GLU A 222 -99.93 12.91 41.77
C GLU A 222 -101.18 12.72 40.91
N ILE A 223 -101.03 12.30 39.65
CA ILE A 223 -102.15 11.98 38.76
C ILE A 223 -103.00 10.85 39.36
N SER A 224 -102.37 9.80 39.88
CA SER A 224 -103.08 8.67 40.50
C SER A 224 -103.87 9.12 41.73
N ASN A 225 -103.27 9.95 42.59
CA ASN A 225 -103.91 10.55 43.75
C ASN A 225 -105.10 11.42 43.34
N ARG A 226 -104.94 12.30 42.33
CA ARG A 226 -106.03 13.13 41.81
C ARG A 226 -107.17 12.30 41.22
N ILE A 227 -106.88 11.25 40.46
CA ILE A 227 -107.92 10.35 39.91
C ILE A 227 -108.66 9.64 41.04
N GLN A 228 -107.96 9.21 42.10
CA GLN A 228 -108.59 8.58 43.26
C GLN A 228 -109.46 9.56 44.06
N GLU A 229 -108.99 10.79 44.24
CA GLU A 229 -109.76 11.89 44.85
C GLU A 229 -111.02 12.20 44.03
N GLN A 230 -110.89 12.28 42.70
CA GLN A 230 -112.00 12.51 41.79
C GLN A 230 -113.03 11.36 41.83
N ARG A 231 -112.60 10.10 41.90
CA ARG A 231 -113.50 8.95 42.11
C ARG A 231 -114.17 8.96 43.49
N ALA A 232 -113.49 9.44 44.52
CA ALA A 232 -114.09 9.60 45.85
C ALA A 232 -115.17 10.70 45.85
N LEU A 233 -114.98 11.77 45.07
CA LEU A 233 -115.97 12.84 44.85
C LEU A 233 -117.15 12.40 43.96
N GLU A 234 -116.93 11.55 42.94
CA GLU A 234 -117.99 11.01 42.08
C GLU A 234 -118.92 9.98 42.78
N SER A 235 -118.62 9.59 44.01
CA SER A 235 -119.55 8.89 44.90
C SER A 235 -120.67 9.80 45.43
N LEU A 236 -120.63 11.11 45.18
CA LEU A 236 -121.60 12.08 45.65
C LEU A 236 -121.87 13.18 44.60
N GLY A 237 -122.71 12.88 43.61
CA GLY A 237 -123.50 13.90 42.94
C GLY A 237 -123.19 14.15 41.46
N ASP A 238 -124.29 14.13 40.72
CA ASP A 238 -124.48 14.29 39.29
C ASP A 238 -124.41 15.76 38.81
N SER A 239 -123.83 15.95 37.62
CA SER A 239 -124.31 16.79 36.51
C SER A 239 -123.32 17.82 35.94
N GLY A 240 -123.19 17.80 34.60
CA GLY A 240 -123.32 19.05 33.82
C GLY A 240 -122.09 19.63 33.10
N THR A 241 -121.70 19.00 31.99
CA THR A 241 -121.36 19.57 30.65
C THR A 241 -120.79 21.00 30.45
N ARG A 242 -119.70 21.02 29.62
CA ARG A 242 -119.32 21.97 28.52
C ARG A 242 -118.79 23.35 28.94
N GLU A 243 -117.83 24.02 28.27
CA GLU A 243 -117.21 23.90 26.94
C GLU A 243 -115.89 24.72 26.89
N ALA A 244 -115.11 24.46 25.85
CA ALA A 244 -113.81 24.98 25.40
C ALA A 244 -113.41 26.47 25.64
N LEU A 245 -112.12 26.67 25.98
CA LEU A 245 -111.03 27.36 25.22
C LEU A 245 -111.48 28.43 24.20
N ASP A 246 -110.88 29.61 24.01
CA ASP A 246 -109.55 30.17 24.27
C ASP A 246 -109.58 31.64 23.75
N GLN A 247 -108.88 32.59 24.39
CA GLN A 247 -108.19 33.75 23.78
C GLN A 247 -107.78 34.83 24.82
N SER A 248 -106.49 35.18 24.75
CA SER A 248 -105.66 36.04 25.62
C SER A 248 -105.98 37.55 25.65
N PRO A 249 -105.49 38.30 26.68
CA PRO A 249 -105.16 39.74 26.60
C PRO A 249 -103.67 39.90 26.18
N ASP A 250 -103.24 40.86 25.35
CA ASP A 250 -103.16 42.35 25.43
C ASP A 250 -102.02 42.91 26.31
N VAL A 251 -101.36 43.94 25.75
CA VAL A 251 -100.32 44.88 26.28
C VAL A 251 -98.94 44.26 26.58
N GLY A 252 -97.77 44.74 26.12
CA GLY A 252 -97.33 46.01 25.56
C GLY A 252 -96.13 46.54 26.37
N LEU A 253 -95.12 47.09 25.69
CA LEU A 253 -93.90 47.78 26.20
C LEU A 253 -92.80 46.82 26.72
N GLY A 254 -91.53 46.89 26.34
CA GLY A 254 -90.71 47.99 25.82
C GLY A 254 -89.41 47.96 26.64
N ALA A 255 -88.27 47.67 26.01
CA ALA A 255 -86.96 47.83 26.64
C ALA A 255 -85.96 48.32 25.59
N SER A 256 -85.62 49.60 25.72
CA SER A 256 -84.46 50.25 25.12
C SER A 256 -83.19 49.90 25.89
N ASP A 257 -82.08 49.91 25.15
CA ASP A 257 -80.72 50.35 25.52
C ASP A 257 -80.11 49.88 26.85
N ALA A 258 -79.01 49.12 26.76
CA ALA A 258 -77.65 49.62 27.04
C ALA A 258 -76.68 48.49 27.40
N GLU A 259 -75.43 48.69 26.96
CA GLU A 259 -74.16 48.20 27.52
C GLU A 259 -73.74 46.73 27.29
N GLU A 260 -72.87 46.58 26.29
CA GLU A 260 -71.44 46.29 26.54
C GLU A 260 -71.13 45.31 27.68
N CYS A 261 -70.92 44.05 27.32
CA CYS A 261 -69.97 43.19 28.02
C CYS A 261 -68.93 42.68 27.02
N SER A 262 -67.99 43.59 26.76
CA SER A 262 -66.61 43.25 26.41
C SER A 262 -66.03 42.33 27.48
N CYS A 263 -65.44 41.21 27.04
CA CYS A 263 -64.32 40.46 27.65
C CYS A 263 -64.61 38.96 27.71
N CYS A 264 -63.72 38.02 27.38
CA CYS A 264 -62.41 38.02 26.74
C CYS A 264 -62.18 36.54 26.38
N CYS A 265 -62.25 36.13 25.11
CA CYS A 265 -61.82 34.77 24.68
C CYS A 265 -61.66 34.67 23.15
N ARG A 266 -61.06 35.67 22.48
CA ARG A 266 -60.69 35.54 21.05
C ARG A 266 -59.24 35.93 20.71
N SER A 267 -58.38 36.14 21.70
CA SER A 267 -56.95 36.46 21.45
C SER A 267 -55.98 35.31 21.73
N GLY A 268 -56.46 34.11 22.10
CA GLY A 268 -55.59 32.95 22.36
C GLY A 268 -55.14 32.22 21.11
N GLY A 269 -56.07 31.97 20.17
CA GLY A 269 -55.82 31.15 18.98
C GLY A 269 -54.93 31.82 17.92
N GLU A 270 -55.13 33.11 17.65
CA GLU A 270 -54.33 33.83 16.66
C GLU A 270 -52.86 33.97 17.09
N ASN A 271 -52.61 34.14 18.39
CA ASN A 271 -51.26 34.19 18.95
C ASN A 271 -50.57 32.81 18.94
N ALA A 272 -51.32 31.72 19.19
CA ALA A 272 -50.81 30.35 19.09
C ALA A 272 -50.42 29.98 17.64
N LEU A 273 -51.28 30.28 16.67
CA LEU A 273 -51.01 30.05 15.25
C LEU A 273 -49.84 30.91 14.74
N LEU A 274 -49.71 32.15 15.20
CA LEU A 274 -48.55 33.00 14.90
C LEU A 274 -47.25 32.43 15.47
N GLN A 275 -47.30 31.80 16.64
CA GLN A 275 -46.15 31.17 17.26
C GLN A 275 -45.75 29.87 16.54
N GLU A 276 -46.72 29.07 16.12
CA GLU A 276 -46.49 27.90 15.26
C GLU A 276 -45.90 28.29 13.90
N LEU A 277 -46.42 29.32 13.24
CA LEU A 277 -45.85 29.85 12.00
C LEU A 277 -44.41 30.32 12.17
N ARG A 278 -44.08 30.91 13.33
CA ARG A 278 -42.71 31.35 13.64
C ARG A 278 -41.76 30.17 13.83
N LEU A 279 -42.21 29.12 14.52
CA LEU A 279 -41.44 27.88 14.68
C LEU A 279 -41.24 27.18 13.34
N LEU A 280 -42.29 27.07 12.53
CA LEU A 280 -42.23 26.43 11.22
C LEU A 280 -41.29 27.21 10.28
N LYS A 281 -41.33 28.54 10.31
CA LYS A 281 -40.40 29.39 9.57
C LYS A 281 -38.94 29.14 9.98
N SER A 282 -38.66 29.11 11.28
CA SER A 282 -37.31 28.79 11.78
C SER A 282 -36.85 27.39 11.35
N LYS A 283 -37.77 26.42 11.32
CA LYS A 283 -37.44 25.06 10.88
C LYS A 283 -37.16 24.98 9.38
N VAL A 284 -37.90 25.73 8.56
CA VAL A 284 -37.64 25.84 7.13
C VAL A 284 -36.26 26.47 6.89
N GLU A 285 -35.91 27.54 7.60
CA GLU A 285 -34.59 28.17 7.49
C GLU A 285 -33.45 27.22 7.88
N GLU A 286 -33.63 26.41 8.94
CA GLU A 286 -32.68 25.37 9.33
C GLU A 286 -32.51 24.30 8.24
N LEU A 287 -33.62 23.76 7.72
CA LEU A 287 -33.62 22.76 6.66
C LEU A 287 -33.03 23.27 5.35
N GLU A 288 -33.25 24.55 5.01
CA GLU A 288 -32.61 25.21 3.86
C GLU A 288 -31.09 25.34 4.05
N GLY A 289 -30.65 25.62 5.29
CA GLY A 289 -29.25 25.60 5.68
C GLY A 289 -28.60 24.23 5.53
N GLU A 290 -29.25 23.19 6.05
CA GLU A 290 -28.81 21.79 5.93
C GLU A 290 -28.74 21.35 4.46
N LYS A 291 -29.79 21.62 3.67
CA LYS A 291 -29.81 21.34 2.23
C LYS A 291 -28.64 22.00 1.51
N SER A 292 -28.37 23.27 1.80
CA SER A 292 -27.25 24.02 1.23
C SER A 292 -25.89 23.44 1.64
N GLN A 293 -25.77 22.89 2.85
CA GLN A 293 -24.58 22.19 3.31
C GLN A 293 -24.38 20.85 2.58
N TYR A 294 -25.45 20.06 2.41
CA TYR A 294 -25.41 18.81 1.66
C TYR A 294 -25.05 19.04 0.19
N GLU A 295 -25.58 20.09 -0.44
CA GLU A 295 -25.20 20.45 -1.81
C GLU A 295 -23.72 20.81 -1.94
N ARG A 296 -23.14 21.53 -0.97
CA ARG A 296 -21.69 21.82 -0.94
C ARG A 296 -20.87 20.56 -0.76
N LYS A 297 -21.25 19.67 0.18
CA LYS A 297 -20.61 18.37 0.37
C LYS A 297 -20.68 17.53 -0.90
N LEU A 298 -21.83 17.46 -1.56
CA LEU A 298 -22.03 16.74 -2.82
C LEU A 298 -21.15 17.30 -3.96
N LYS A 299 -21.01 18.62 -4.05
CA LYS A 299 -20.10 19.24 -5.04
C LYS A 299 -18.65 18.89 -4.74
N ALA A 300 -18.22 18.96 -3.49
CA ALA A 300 -16.86 18.59 -3.09
C ALA A 300 -16.55 17.11 -3.39
N THR A 301 -17.45 16.18 -3.03
CA THR A 301 -17.25 14.75 -3.32
C THR A 301 -17.26 14.46 -4.82
N LYS A 302 -18.11 15.13 -5.62
CA LYS A 302 -18.06 15.05 -7.08
C LYS A 302 -16.71 15.48 -7.64
N THR A 303 -16.13 16.58 -7.15
CA THR A 303 -14.82 17.03 -7.61
C THR A 303 -13.72 16.05 -7.23
N GLU A 304 -13.79 15.43 -6.05
CA GLU A 304 -12.79 14.45 -5.63
C GLU A 304 -12.87 13.15 -6.45
N ILE A 305 -14.09 12.67 -6.72
CA ILE A 305 -14.31 11.54 -7.63
C ILE A 305 -13.72 11.84 -9.01
N ALA A 306 -13.90 13.05 -9.54
CA ALA A 306 -13.34 13.42 -10.85
C ALA A 306 -11.79 13.40 -10.85
N LYS A 307 -11.15 13.86 -9.77
CA LYS A 307 -9.68 13.78 -9.63
C LYS A 307 -9.20 12.34 -9.56
N LEU A 308 -9.87 11.50 -8.77
CA LEU A 308 -9.53 10.08 -8.66
C LEU A 308 -9.70 9.35 -10.00
N GLN A 309 -10.76 9.66 -10.75
CA GLN A 309 -10.98 9.14 -12.10
C GLN A 309 -9.84 9.54 -13.06
N GLN A 310 -9.39 10.80 -13.00
CA GLN A 310 -8.27 11.27 -13.80
C GLN A 310 -6.96 10.54 -13.43
N LEU A 311 -6.67 10.41 -12.13
CA LEU A 311 -5.47 9.72 -11.66
C LEU A 311 -5.47 8.24 -12.10
N LEU A 312 -6.62 7.57 -11.99
CA LEU A 312 -6.78 6.19 -12.44
C LEU A 312 -6.53 6.08 -13.96
N ALA A 313 -7.04 7.01 -14.75
CA ALA A 313 -6.77 7.04 -16.20
C ALA A 313 -5.29 7.23 -16.52
N THR A 314 -4.59 8.14 -15.82
CA THR A 314 -3.14 8.34 -15.98
C THR A 314 -2.35 7.08 -15.61
N LYS A 315 -2.70 6.43 -14.49
CA LYS A 315 -2.03 5.20 -14.06
C LYS A 315 -2.28 4.03 -15.01
N ASN A 316 -3.48 3.91 -15.58
CA ASN A 316 -3.75 2.91 -16.61
C ASN A 316 -2.91 3.11 -17.88
N ALA A 317 -2.74 4.36 -18.33
CA ALA A 317 -1.88 4.67 -19.48
C ALA A 317 -0.40 4.34 -19.22
N GLU A 318 0.07 4.57 -17.99
CA GLU A 318 1.43 4.20 -17.57
C GLU A 318 1.62 2.67 -17.56
N ILE A 319 0.65 1.92 -17.03
CA ILE A 319 0.67 0.45 -17.06
C ILE A 319 0.72 -0.04 -18.51
N GLU A 320 -0.09 0.51 -19.41
CA GLU A 320 -0.10 0.13 -20.83
C GLU A 320 1.25 0.43 -21.50
N CYS A 321 1.88 1.57 -21.18
CA CYS A 321 3.21 1.91 -21.67
C CYS A 321 4.28 0.90 -21.19
N LEU A 322 4.28 0.57 -19.90
CA LEU A 322 5.19 -0.43 -19.33
C LEU A 322 4.96 -1.82 -19.94
N GLN A 323 3.71 -2.22 -20.16
CA GLN A 323 3.38 -3.48 -20.83
C GLN A 323 3.94 -3.51 -22.26
N ASN A 324 3.78 -2.43 -23.02
CA ASN A 324 4.34 -2.32 -24.38
C ASN A 324 5.88 -2.36 -24.39
N GLN A 325 6.53 -1.76 -23.38
CA GLN A 325 7.98 -1.81 -23.22
C GLN A 325 8.47 -3.23 -22.92
N LEU A 326 7.78 -3.95 -22.04
CA LEU A 326 8.08 -5.35 -21.73
C LEU A 326 7.88 -6.27 -22.94
N LEU A 327 6.81 -6.07 -23.70
CA LEU A 327 6.56 -6.83 -24.93
C LEU A 327 7.68 -6.60 -25.96
N SER A 328 8.09 -5.35 -26.16
CA SER A 328 9.17 -4.99 -27.09
C SER A 328 10.51 -5.60 -26.65
N ARG A 329 10.79 -5.63 -25.34
CA ARG A 329 12.00 -6.27 -24.80
C ARG A 329 11.95 -7.80 -24.94
N GLY A 330 10.78 -8.40 -24.84
CA GLY A 330 10.55 -9.82 -25.14
C GLY A 330 10.91 -10.17 -26.60
N THR A 331 10.57 -9.30 -27.55
CA THR A 331 10.94 -9.47 -28.97
C THR A 331 12.46 -9.44 -29.17
N ILE A 332 13.15 -8.47 -28.56
CA ILE A 332 14.63 -8.36 -28.66
C ILE A 332 15.32 -9.59 -28.08
N ASN A 333 14.83 -10.11 -26.95
CA ASN A 333 15.39 -11.31 -26.34
C ASN A 333 15.24 -12.54 -27.25
N ASN A 334 14.10 -12.68 -27.95
CA ASN A 334 13.90 -13.77 -28.90
C ASN A 334 14.87 -13.69 -30.07
N ASP A 335 15.05 -12.50 -30.66
CA ASP A 335 15.99 -12.29 -31.78
C ASP A 335 17.44 -12.62 -31.39
N ILE A 336 17.84 -12.29 -30.16
CA ILE A 336 19.17 -12.66 -29.62
C ILE A 336 19.30 -14.17 -29.51
N THR A 337 18.29 -14.86 -28.95
CA THR A 337 18.34 -16.33 -28.82
C THR A 337 18.36 -17.04 -30.18
N GLU A 338 17.67 -16.52 -31.19
CA GLU A 338 17.67 -17.10 -32.54
C GLU A 338 19.03 -16.92 -33.22
N ARG A 339 19.65 -15.74 -33.08
CA ARG A 339 21.01 -15.50 -33.54
C ARG A 339 22.04 -16.40 -32.87
N ASP A 340 21.94 -16.61 -31.56
CA ASP A 340 22.85 -17.50 -30.83
C ASP A 340 22.71 -18.95 -31.28
N GLN A 341 21.49 -19.41 -31.55
CA GLN A 341 21.24 -20.74 -32.12
C GLN A 341 21.84 -20.88 -33.52
N GLU A 342 21.75 -19.86 -34.36
CA GLU A 342 22.36 -19.88 -35.70
C GLU A 342 23.89 -19.88 -35.65
N LEU A 343 24.48 -19.09 -34.74
CA LEU A 343 25.91 -19.10 -34.46
C LEU A 343 26.41 -20.47 -34.00
N GLN A 344 25.69 -21.12 -33.08
CA GLN A 344 26.00 -22.46 -32.62
C GLN A 344 25.95 -23.47 -33.79
N ARG A 345 24.94 -23.35 -34.66
CA ARG A 345 24.76 -24.21 -35.85
C ARG A 345 25.93 -24.06 -36.83
N LEU A 346 26.33 -22.82 -37.11
CA LEU A 346 27.46 -22.49 -37.97
C LEU A 346 28.78 -22.99 -37.38
N LYS A 347 28.98 -22.85 -36.08
CA LYS A 347 30.16 -23.35 -35.36
C LYS A 347 30.30 -24.87 -35.53
N THR A 348 29.23 -25.62 -35.24
CA THR A 348 29.24 -27.09 -35.42
C THR A 348 29.49 -27.49 -36.87
N GLY A 349 28.90 -26.77 -37.83
CA GLY A 349 29.16 -26.99 -39.26
C GLY A 349 30.63 -26.74 -39.64
N MET A 350 31.23 -25.68 -39.09
CA MET A 350 32.64 -25.36 -39.27
C MET A 350 33.56 -26.43 -38.68
N GLU A 351 33.29 -26.89 -37.45
CA GLU A 351 34.04 -27.98 -36.79
C GLU A 351 34.00 -29.27 -37.62
N THR A 352 32.83 -29.59 -38.19
CA THR A 352 32.65 -30.73 -39.09
C THR A 352 33.47 -30.58 -40.37
N LEU A 353 33.47 -29.39 -40.98
CA LEU A 353 34.27 -29.10 -42.16
C LEU A 353 35.77 -29.21 -41.89
N ILE A 354 36.24 -28.70 -40.75
CA ILE A 354 37.64 -28.81 -40.33
C ILE A 354 38.02 -30.29 -40.14
N ALA A 355 37.16 -31.08 -39.48
CA ALA A 355 37.39 -32.52 -39.29
C ALA A 355 37.47 -33.26 -40.64
N ALA A 356 36.53 -33.01 -41.55
CA ALA A 356 36.51 -33.61 -42.88
C ALA A 356 37.74 -33.20 -43.71
N ASN A 357 38.21 -31.96 -43.56
CA ASN A 357 39.41 -31.48 -44.23
C ASN A 357 40.67 -32.19 -43.68
N ASN A 358 40.79 -32.30 -42.35
CA ASN A 358 41.88 -33.03 -41.70
C ASN A 358 41.90 -34.52 -42.09
N GLU A 359 40.74 -35.14 -42.24
CA GLU A 359 40.62 -36.52 -42.73
C GLU A 359 41.09 -36.65 -44.17
N LYS A 360 40.67 -35.75 -45.07
CA LYS A 360 41.16 -35.72 -46.46
C LYS A 360 42.66 -35.51 -46.54
N VAL A 361 43.22 -34.59 -45.74
CA VAL A 361 44.67 -34.36 -45.67
C VAL A 361 45.39 -35.63 -45.20
N SER A 362 44.85 -36.32 -44.20
CA SER A 362 45.40 -37.59 -43.71
C SER A 362 45.34 -38.69 -44.78
N GLN A 363 44.22 -38.80 -45.51
CA GLN A 363 44.08 -39.74 -46.64
C GLN A 363 45.06 -39.43 -47.77
N HIS A 364 45.23 -38.16 -48.13
CA HIS A 364 46.22 -37.73 -49.11
C HIS A 364 47.64 -38.07 -48.67
N LEU A 365 48.01 -37.81 -47.40
CA LEU A 365 49.30 -38.18 -46.83
C LEU A 365 49.54 -39.69 -46.87
N CYS A 366 48.55 -40.51 -46.50
CA CYS A 366 48.65 -41.97 -46.60
C CYS A 366 48.85 -42.42 -48.05
N THR A 367 48.11 -41.84 -49.01
CA THR A 367 48.24 -42.17 -50.43
C THR A 367 49.61 -41.78 -50.98
N LEU A 368 50.13 -40.62 -50.59
CA LEU A 368 51.48 -40.19 -50.92
C LEU A 368 52.53 -41.15 -50.36
N HIS A 369 52.39 -41.56 -49.09
CA HIS A 369 53.30 -42.53 -48.46
C HIS A 369 53.30 -43.89 -49.17
N LEU A 370 52.12 -44.36 -49.61
CA LEU A 370 51.97 -45.58 -50.43
C LEU A 370 52.64 -45.45 -51.80
N LEU A 371 52.56 -44.28 -52.44
CA LEU A 371 53.21 -44.00 -53.73
C LEU A 371 54.72 -43.77 -53.60
N THR A 372 55.20 -43.35 -52.42
CA THR A 372 56.63 -43.09 -52.14
C THR A 372 57.30 -44.18 -51.28
N GLY A 373 56.65 -45.33 -51.09
CA GLY A 373 57.18 -46.47 -50.33
C GLY A 373 58.57 -46.92 -50.80
N PRO A 374 59.37 -47.56 -49.92
CA PRO A 374 60.82 -47.53 -49.97
C PRO A 374 61.36 -48.16 -51.25
N LYS A 375 62.19 -47.41 -51.99
CA LYS A 375 63.16 -48.00 -52.93
C LYS A 375 63.95 -49.02 -52.12
N SER A 376 63.79 -50.30 -52.44
CA SER A 376 64.59 -51.39 -51.90
C SER A 376 66.07 -51.12 -52.16
N ALA A 377 66.74 -50.51 -51.20
CA ALA A 377 68.18 -50.52 -51.11
C ALA A 377 68.60 -51.90 -50.59
N GLY A 378 69.15 -52.72 -51.48
CA GLY A 378 69.93 -53.90 -51.11
C GLY A 378 69.49 -55.21 -51.77
N SER A 379 70.16 -55.61 -52.85
CA SER A 379 71.24 -56.59 -52.71
C SER A 379 72.14 -56.55 -53.95
N SER A 380 73.43 -56.33 -53.72
CA SER A 380 74.51 -56.89 -54.55
C SER A 380 74.52 -58.42 -54.44
#